data_AF-A0A554IRS4-F1
#
_entry.id   AF-A0A554IRS4-F1
#
_cell.length_a   1.000
_cell.length_b   1.000
_cell.length_c   1.000
_cell.angle_alpha   90.00
_cell.angle_beta   90.00
_cell.angle_gamma   90.00
#
_symmetry.space_group_name_H-M   'P 1'
#
loop_
_entity.id
_entity.type
_entity.pdbx_description
1 polymer ?
#
loop_
_entity_poly.entity_id
_entity_poly.type
_entity_poly.pdbx_seq_one_letter_code
_entity_poly.pdbx_strand_id
1 'polypeptide(L)'
;MSTKGKVDGEHVLYHFLQKELLRTDVWLFQMLASKLVASLGIWMSPKLYTKLPLLAPYAVRDNSCRKSKSNGVEQWSSPNEDGYLRDDNSLIKDIPRSFVIKSPLEIYSGKNLDTGFVASHVWRITNQPDVCGGSASKNPFTYSFIPNLVWLPGQVAKLTDREGSFTQLYLQALSSKIYRHLDVLGPTKKFTEQCWSYLPKPVGIPEQGLPDLDELSFFEETDDFIQKRGTIISKVADALSSVVEGKALNEKILSSRYTEGLNKIDKSAAKKLSVFLKEYAMAVQ
;
A
#
# COMPACT_ATOMS: atom_id res chain seq x y z
N MET A 1 -5.32 4.14 -27.76
CA MET A 1 -5.11 3.98 -29.22
C MET A 1 -4.30 2.71 -29.44
N SER A 2 -4.91 1.67 -30.02
CA SER A 2 -4.25 0.41 -30.33
C SER A 2 -3.42 0.56 -31.60
N THR A 3 -2.10 0.50 -31.47
CA THR A 3 -1.18 0.37 -32.60
C THR A 3 -1.27 -1.08 -33.11
N LYS A 4 -2.19 -1.32 -34.06
CA LYS A 4 -2.31 -2.61 -34.76
C LYS A 4 -0.95 -2.96 -35.41
N GLY A 5 -0.37 -4.09 -35.02
CA GLY A 5 0.77 -4.73 -35.69
C GLY A 5 2.06 -4.90 -34.88
N LYS A 6 2.15 -4.41 -33.64
CA LYS A 6 3.32 -4.63 -32.77
C LYS A 6 2.94 -5.48 -31.56
N VAL A 7 3.74 -6.52 -31.28
CA VAL A 7 3.65 -7.30 -30.04
C VAL A 7 4.58 -6.64 -29.03
N ASP A 8 4.01 -6.25 -27.89
CA ASP A 8 4.80 -5.76 -26.76
C ASP A 8 5.23 -6.93 -25.88
N GLY A 9 6.54 -7.20 -25.87
CA GLY A 9 7.16 -8.26 -25.07
C GLY A 9 6.87 -8.13 -23.57
N GLU A 10 6.68 -6.90 -23.07
CA GLU A 10 6.32 -6.62 -21.68
C GLU A 10 4.89 -7.05 -21.35
N HIS A 11 4.13 -7.65 -22.25
CA HIS A 11 2.76 -8.09 -21.94
C HIS A 11 2.50 -9.53 -22.35
N VAL A 12 3.45 -10.21 -22.99
CA VAL A 12 3.27 -11.56 -23.55
C VAL A 12 2.91 -12.57 -22.47
N LEU A 13 3.66 -12.60 -21.35
CA LEU A 13 3.40 -13.55 -20.27
C LEU A 13 2.01 -13.34 -19.66
N TYR A 14 1.67 -12.08 -19.36
CA TYR A 14 0.34 -11.74 -18.85
C TYR A 14 -0.77 -12.17 -19.83
N HIS A 15 -0.62 -11.86 -21.12
CA HIS A 15 -1.60 -12.22 -22.13
C HIS A 15 -1.76 -13.73 -22.26
N PHE A 16 -0.66 -14.48 -22.31
CA PHE A 16 -0.70 -15.94 -22.37
C PHE A 16 -1.45 -16.52 -21.16
N LEU A 17 -1.07 -16.13 -19.93
CA LEU A 17 -1.72 -16.63 -18.72
C LEU A 17 -3.20 -16.25 -18.66
N GLN A 18 -3.53 -14.98 -18.89
CA GLN A 18 -4.86 -14.43 -18.64
C GLN A 18 -5.87 -14.65 -19.78
N LYS A 19 -5.40 -14.72 -21.03
CA LYS A 19 -6.27 -14.76 -22.23
C LYS A 19 -6.31 -16.12 -22.90
N GLU A 20 -5.22 -16.88 -22.83
CA GLU A 20 -5.14 -18.22 -23.42
C GLU A 20 -5.31 -19.28 -22.32
N LEU A 21 -4.35 -19.36 -21.40
CA LEU A 21 -4.29 -20.46 -20.42
C LEU A 21 -5.52 -20.51 -19.51
N LEU A 22 -5.97 -19.37 -18.97
CA LEU A 22 -7.21 -19.33 -18.17
C LEU A 22 -8.44 -19.86 -18.93
N ARG A 23 -8.47 -19.79 -20.25
CA ARG A 23 -9.60 -20.29 -21.06
C ARG A 23 -9.46 -21.77 -21.41
N THR A 24 -8.24 -22.23 -21.65
CA THR A 24 -7.96 -23.60 -22.10
C THR A 24 -7.76 -24.56 -20.94
N ASP A 25 -7.14 -24.12 -19.85
CA ASP A 25 -6.86 -24.91 -18.65
C ASP A 25 -6.86 -24.02 -17.39
N VAL A 26 -8.03 -23.92 -16.76
CA VAL A 26 -8.23 -23.15 -15.53
C VAL A 26 -7.37 -23.67 -14.37
N TRP A 27 -7.17 -24.98 -14.27
CA TRP A 27 -6.43 -25.57 -13.15
C TRP A 27 -4.95 -25.26 -13.24
N LEU A 28 -4.36 -25.43 -14.43
CA LEU A 28 -2.97 -25.06 -14.67
C LEU A 28 -2.76 -23.55 -14.48
N PHE A 29 -3.70 -22.72 -14.93
CA PHE A 29 -3.67 -21.28 -14.65
C PHE A 29 -3.63 -20.99 -13.14
N GLN A 30 -4.56 -21.56 -12.36
CA GLN A 30 -4.65 -21.31 -10.92
C GLN A 30 -3.39 -21.77 -10.18
N MET A 31 -2.85 -22.95 -10.53
CA MET A 31 -1.60 -23.46 -9.97
C MET A 31 -0.41 -22.54 -10.28
N LEU A 32 -0.27 -22.08 -11.53
CA LEU A 32 0.81 -21.18 -11.91
C LEU A 32 0.66 -19.79 -11.28
N ALA A 33 -0.55 -19.23 -11.29
CA ALA A 33 -0.83 -17.92 -10.71
C ALA A 33 -0.55 -17.89 -9.21
N SER A 34 -1.00 -18.92 -8.47
CA SER A 34 -0.72 -19.05 -7.04
C SER A 34 0.78 -19.19 -6.77
N LYS A 35 1.50 -20.04 -7.52
CA LYS A 35 2.95 -20.22 -7.35
C LYS A 35 3.72 -18.93 -7.67
N LEU A 36 3.35 -18.21 -8.72
CA LEU A 36 3.97 -16.93 -9.08
C LEU A 36 3.77 -15.88 -7.98
N VAL A 37 2.54 -15.75 -7.47
CA VAL A 37 2.24 -14.81 -6.39
C VAL A 37 2.99 -15.15 -5.11
N ALA A 38 2.90 -16.40 -4.65
CA ALA A 38 3.53 -16.85 -3.42
C ALA A 38 5.06 -16.72 -3.46
N SER A 39 5.67 -17.15 -4.55
CA SER A 39 7.13 -17.23 -4.64
C SER A 39 7.76 -15.87 -4.96
N LEU A 40 7.13 -15.07 -5.83
CA LEU A 40 7.71 -13.82 -6.33
C LEU A 40 7.23 -12.57 -5.60
N GLY A 41 6.15 -12.68 -4.81
CA GLY A 41 5.64 -11.60 -3.97
C GLY A 41 6.54 -11.36 -2.76
N ILE A 42 6.85 -10.09 -2.52
CA ILE A 42 7.61 -9.66 -1.36
C ILE A 42 6.69 -8.82 -0.47
N TRP A 43 6.54 -9.26 0.77
CA TRP A 43 5.66 -8.67 1.76
C TRP A 43 6.44 -7.82 2.77
N MET A 44 5.78 -6.89 3.44
CA MET A 44 6.37 -6.28 4.64
C MET A 44 6.44 -7.31 5.75
N SER A 45 7.41 -7.21 6.65
CA SER A 45 7.53 -8.23 7.70
C SER A 45 6.32 -8.22 8.66
N PRO A 46 5.91 -9.39 9.19
CA PRO A 46 5.00 -9.48 10.33
C PRO A 46 5.44 -8.63 11.52
N LYS A 47 6.75 -8.54 11.77
CA LYS A 47 7.34 -7.72 12.84
C LYS A 47 6.99 -6.24 12.65
N LEU A 48 7.21 -5.70 11.45
CA LEU A 48 6.88 -4.31 11.15
C LEU A 48 5.39 -4.05 11.32
N TYR A 49 4.52 -4.95 10.84
CA TYR A 49 3.08 -4.82 10.99
C TYR A 49 2.63 -4.65 12.45
N THR A 50 3.18 -5.46 13.36
CA THR A 50 2.80 -5.38 14.78
C THR A 50 3.20 -4.06 15.45
N LYS A 51 4.25 -3.38 14.94
CA LYS A 51 4.77 -2.13 15.49
C LYS A 51 4.23 -0.88 14.77
N LEU A 52 4.07 -0.92 13.45
CA LEU A 52 3.73 0.21 12.59
C LEU A 52 2.78 -0.25 11.46
N PRO A 53 1.51 -0.55 11.75
CA PRO A 53 0.58 -1.15 10.79
C PRO A 53 0.24 -0.26 9.58
N LEU A 54 0.24 1.07 9.77
CA LEU A 54 0.12 2.08 8.72
C LEU A 54 1.49 2.75 8.51
N LEU A 55 2.05 2.60 7.32
CA LEU A 55 3.38 3.15 6.99
C LEU A 55 3.38 4.66 6.76
N ALA A 56 2.25 5.20 6.28
CA ALA A 56 2.09 6.62 5.93
C ALA A 56 0.64 7.06 6.19
N PRO A 57 0.22 7.13 7.47
CA PRO A 57 -1.16 7.47 7.85
C PRO A 57 -1.56 8.91 7.47
N TYR A 58 -0.61 9.74 7.04
CA TYR A 58 -0.79 11.11 6.59
C TYR A 58 -0.96 11.25 5.07
N ALA A 59 -0.97 10.15 4.31
CA ALA A 59 -1.00 10.18 2.85
C ALA A 59 -2.21 9.43 2.27
N VAL A 60 -2.60 9.81 1.06
CA VAL A 60 -3.65 9.17 0.26
C VAL A 60 -3.23 9.04 -1.19
N ARG A 61 -3.72 7.99 -1.87
CA ARG A 61 -3.54 7.88 -3.32
C ARG A 61 -4.53 8.77 -4.06
N ASP A 62 -4.00 9.64 -4.90
CA ASP A 62 -4.76 10.45 -5.84
C ASP A 62 -4.09 10.46 -7.21
N ASN A 63 -4.61 9.66 -8.15
CA ASN A 63 -4.05 9.60 -9.50
C ASN A 63 -4.27 10.92 -10.30
N SER A 64 -5.17 11.80 -9.85
CA SER A 64 -5.42 13.10 -10.51
C SER A 64 -4.41 14.18 -10.12
N CYS A 65 -3.56 13.92 -9.12
CA CYS A 65 -2.61 14.91 -8.60
C CYS A 65 -1.46 15.20 -9.58
N ARG A 66 -1.19 14.31 -10.54
CA ARG A 66 -0.18 14.52 -11.58
C ARG A 66 -0.77 15.35 -12.72
N LYS A 67 0.05 16.22 -13.32
CA LYS A 67 -0.38 16.94 -14.54
C LYS A 67 -0.80 15.96 -15.64
N SER A 68 -2.04 16.06 -16.12
CA SER A 68 -2.35 15.62 -17.47
C SER A 68 -1.71 16.60 -18.47
N LYS A 69 -1.34 16.13 -19.66
CA LYS A 69 -0.66 16.94 -20.69
C LYS A 69 -1.46 18.18 -21.17
N SER A 70 -2.68 18.43 -20.68
CA SER A 70 -3.61 19.42 -21.23
C SER A 70 -4.13 20.46 -20.21
N ASN A 71 -3.24 21.13 -19.45
CA ASN A 71 -3.54 22.32 -18.61
C ASN A 71 -3.84 22.09 -17.10
N GLY A 72 -3.50 20.94 -16.52
CA GLY A 72 -3.62 20.74 -15.07
C GLY A 72 -2.50 21.41 -14.25
N VAL A 73 -2.79 21.79 -13.00
CA VAL A 73 -1.77 22.20 -12.01
C VAL A 73 -1.14 20.95 -11.37
N GLU A 74 0.18 20.90 -11.21
CA GLU A 74 0.85 19.79 -10.52
C GLU A 74 0.52 19.83 -9.03
N GLN A 75 -0.16 18.79 -8.56
CA GLN A 75 -0.68 18.67 -7.21
C GLN A 75 -0.10 17.48 -6.45
N TRP A 76 0.78 16.68 -7.06
CA TRP A 76 1.50 15.65 -6.34
C TRP A 76 2.28 16.23 -5.17
N SER A 77 2.31 15.52 -4.04
CA SER A 77 2.92 16.02 -2.79
C SER A 77 2.32 17.33 -2.26
N SER A 78 1.09 17.69 -2.63
CA SER A 78 0.29 18.74 -1.97
C SER A 78 -0.78 18.11 -1.08
N PRO A 79 -1.36 18.81 -0.10
CA PRO A 79 -2.48 18.26 0.65
C PRO A 79 -3.75 18.19 -0.20
N ASN A 80 -4.64 17.25 0.12
CA ASN A 80 -6.06 17.32 -0.27
C ASN A 80 -6.83 18.18 0.74
N GLU A 81 -8.13 18.35 0.54
CA GLU A 81 -9.06 19.11 1.41
C GLU A 81 -9.07 18.65 2.87
N ASP A 82 -8.77 17.37 3.14
CA ASP A 82 -8.70 16.80 4.48
C ASP A 82 -7.31 16.91 5.12
N GLY A 83 -6.33 17.49 4.41
CA GLY A 83 -4.95 17.67 4.86
C GLY A 83 -4.00 16.49 4.56
N TYR A 84 -4.48 15.39 3.97
CA TYR A 84 -3.63 14.26 3.59
C TYR A 84 -2.73 14.61 2.42
N LEU A 85 -1.47 14.15 2.45
CA LEU A 85 -0.54 14.25 1.33
C LEU A 85 -1.06 13.42 0.14
N ARG A 86 -1.25 14.06 -1.00
CA ARG A 86 -1.62 13.39 -2.25
C ARG A 86 -0.41 12.74 -2.92
N ASP A 87 -0.51 11.45 -3.17
CA ASP A 87 0.51 10.65 -3.81
C ASP A 87 -0.04 9.82 -4.98
N ASP A 88 0.80 9.49 -5.96
CA ASP A 88 0.45 8.67 -7.12
C ASP A 88 0.85 7.18 -6.95
N ASN A 89 1.06 6.76 -5.70
CA ASN A 89 1.64 5.48 -5.26
C ASN A 89 3.18 5.42 -5.24
N SER A 90 3.89 6.48 -5.62
CA SER A 90 5.36 6.53 -5.54
C SER A 90 5.86 6.48 -4.11
N LEU A 91 5.17 7.16 -3.17
CA LEU A 91 5.56 7.14 -1.76
C LEU A 91 5.61 5.72 -1.22
N ILE A 92 4.55 4.93 -1.42
CA ILE A 92 4.50 3.53 -0.97
C ILE A 92 5.55 2.70 -1.70
N LYS A 93 5.62 2.80 -3.04
CA LYS A 93 6.54 2.02 -3.87
C LYS A 93 7.99 2.12 -3.38
N ASP A 94 8.41 3.30 -2.94
CA ASP A 94 9.80 3.56 -2.58
C ASP A 94 10.15 3.18 -1.13
N ILE A 95 9.18 2.89 -0.25
CA ILE A 95 9.42 2.56 1.16
C ILE A 95 10.44 1.43 1.34
N PRO A 96 10.27 0.25 0.72
CA PRO A 96 11.14 -0.88 1.01
C PRO A 96 12.44 -0.90 0.20
N ARG A 97 12.74 0.13 -0.60
CA ARG A 97 13.96 0.13 -1.44
C ARG A 97 15.25 -0.02 -0.64
N SER A 98 15.26 0.47 0.60
CA SER A 98 16.40 0.35 1.51
C SER A 98 16.44 -0.96 2.30
N PHE A 99 15.40 -1.78 2.24
CA PHE A 99 15.29 -3.03 2.99
C PHE A 99 15.93 -4.16 2.22
N VAL A 100 16.62 -5.06 2.93
CA VAL A 100 17.04 -6.32 2.36
C VAL A 100 15.86 -7.29 2.34
N ILE A 101 15.89 -8.27 1.44
CA ILE A 101 14.83 -9.25 1.29
C ILE A 101 15.28 -10.57 1.91
N LYS A 102 14.52 -11.05 2.89
CA LYS A 102 14.60 -12.43 3.39
C LYS A 102 13.71 -13.30 2.53
N SER A 103 14.29 -14.30 1.87
CA SER A 103 13.56 -15.14 0.92
C SER A 103 14.16 -16.54 0.84
N PRO A 104 13.35 -17.59 0.62
CA PRO A 104 13.84 -18.90 0.21
C PRO A 104 14.38 -18.91 -1.22
N LEU A 105 14.08 -17.89 -2.04
CA LEU A 105 14.63 -17.75 -3.38
C LEU A 105 15.99 -17.03 -3.35
N GLU A 106 17.03 -17.72 -3.82
CA GLU A 106 18.40 -17.18 -3.91
C GLU A 106 18.47 -15.88 -4.73
N ILE A 107 17.59 -15.71 -5.73
CA ILE A 107 17.56 -14.47 -6.52
C ILE A 107 17.18 -13.24 -5.69
N TYR A 108 16.44 -13.40 -4.59
CA TYR A 108 16.05 -12.31 -3.69
C TYR A 108 16.87 -12.23 -2.41
N SER A 109 17.29 -13.37 -1.87
CA SER A 109 17.88 -13.47 -0.54
C SER A 109 19.06 -12.50 -0.34
N GLY A 110 18.96 -11.63 0.67
CA GLY A 110 19.97 -10.64 1.03
C GLY A 110 20.07 -9.42 0.10
N LYS A 111 19.20 -9.28 -0.91
CA LYS A 111 19.25 -8.18 -1.88
C LYS A 111 18.22 -7.10 -1.56
N ASN A 112 18.45 -5.90 -2.06
CA ASN A 112 17.49 -4.80 -2.03
C ASN A 112 16.55 -4.83 -3.23
N LEU A 113 15.41 -4.14 -3.11
CA LEU A 113 14.44 -4.00 -4.19
C LEU A 113 14.92 -3.03 -5.27
N ASP A 114 15.00 -3.50 -6.51
CA ASP A 114 15.35 -2.68 -7.67
C ASP A 114 14.11 -2.36 -8.55
N THR A 115 14.32 -2.00 -9.81
CA THR A 115 13.29 -1.72 -10.80
C THR A 115 12.49 -2.97 -11.22
N GLY A 116 11.36 -2.78 -11.91
CA GLY A 116 10.50 -3.88 -12.39
C GLY A 116 9.44 -4.37 -11.40
N PHE A 117 9.47 -3.90 -10.15
CA PHE A 117 8.46 -4.19 -9.14
C PHE A 117 7.35 -3.12 -9.08
N VAL A 118 6.15 -3.59 -8.78
CA VAL A 118 4.94 -2.79 -8.55
C VAL A 118 4.52 -2.98 -7.10
N ALA A 119 4.30 -1.86 -6.39
CA ALA A 119 3.60 -1.88 -5.11
C ALA A 119 2.10 -2.01 -5.38
N SER A 120 1.59 -3.22 -5.15
CA SER A 120 0.20 -3.59 -5.42
C SER A 120 -0.63 -3.52 -4.15
N HIS A 121 -1.86 -3.02 -4.29
CA HIS A 121 -2.88 -3.12 -3.26
C HIS A 121 -3.62 -4.46 -3.37
N VAL A 122 -3.63 -5.23 -2.28
CA VAL A 122 -4.23 -6.58 -2.23
C VAL A 122 -5.75 -6.53 -2.44
N TRP A 123 -6.40 -5.61 -1.76
CA TRP A 123 -7.81 -5.26 -1.96
C TRP A 123 -7.92 -4.06 -2.89
N ARG A 124 -8.90 -4.09 -3.81
CA ARG A 124 -9.21 -2.92 -4.65
C ARG A 124 -10.45 -2.18 -4.16
N ILE A 125 -11.39 -2.90 -3.55
CA ILE A 125 -12.62 -2.36 -2.97
C ILE A 125 -12.63 -2.47 -1.44
N THR A 126 -13.36 -1.59 -0.79
CA THR A 126 -13.63 -1.57 0.65
C THR A 126 -15.08 -1.94 0.95
N ASN A 127 -15.38 -2.26 2.20
CA ASN A 127 -16.74 -2.42 2.73
C ASN A 127 -17.52 -1.09 2.84
N GLN A 128 -16.89 0.05 2.50
CA GLN A 128 -17.49 1.38 2.59
C GLN A 128 -17.52 2.04 1.21
N PRO A 129 -18.51 1.71 0.35
CA PRO A 129 -18.56 2.19 -1.04
C PRO A 129 -18.65 3.71 -1.15
N ASP A 130 -19.22 4.38 -0.13
CA ASP A 130 -19.38 5.83 -0.11
C ASP A 130 -18.08 6.59 0.20
N VAL A 131 -17.07 5.92 0.77
CA VAL A 131 -15.79 6.53 1.12
C VAL A 131 -14.79 6.35 -0.01
N CYS A 132 -14.33 7.45 -0.60
CA CYS A 132 -13.37 7.46 -1.72
C CYS A 132 -13.81 6.60 -2.93
N GLY A 133 -15.12 6.53 -3.19
CA GLY A 133 -15.71 5.68 -4.23
C GLY A 133 -15.47 4.18 -4.01
N GLY A 134 -15.33 3.77 -2.75
CA GLY A 134 -15.09 2.39 -2.33
C GLY A 134 -13.68 1.89 -2.61
N SER A 135 -12.75 2.70 -3.12
CA SER A 135 -11.42 2.22 -3.50
C SER A 135 -10.47 2.08 -2.30
N ALA A 136 -10.03 0.85 -2.03
CA ALA A 136 -9.10 0.57 -0.94
C ALA A 136 -7.73 1.24 -1.12
N SER A 137 -7.28 1.42 -2.37
CA SER A 137 -6.03 2.13 -2.64
C SER A 137 -6.10 3.64 -2.37
N LYS A 138 -7.31 4.23 -2.35
CA LYS A 138 -7.51 5.68 -2.14
C LYS A 138 -7.93 6.02 -0.72
N ASN A 139 -8.49 5.06 0.02
CA ASN A 139 -8.91 5.26 1.39
C ASN A 139 -7.67 5.39 2.32
N PRO A 140 -7.58 6.45 3.14
CA PRO A 140 -6.41 6.69 4.02
C PRO A 140 -6.08 5.53 4.96
N PHE A 141 -7.09 4.79 5.44
CA PHE A 141 -6.92 3.66 6.37
C PHE A 141 -6.44 2.39 5.70
N THR A 142 -6.50 2.28 4.37
CA THR A 142 -6.10 1.07 3.65
C THR A 142 -5.01 1.32 2.62
N TYR A 143 -4.71 2.58 2.28
CA TYR A 143 -3.69 2.95 1.30
C TYR A 143 -2.27 2.56 1.74
N SER A 144 -1.91 2.85 3.01
CA SER A 144 -0.58 2.54 3.56
C SER A 144 -0.61 1.41 4.59
N PHE A 145 -1.73 0.69 4.69
CA PHE A 145 -1.92 -0.41 5.61
C PHE A 145 -1.15 -1.64 5.13
N ILE A 146 -0.22 -2.13 5.94
CA ILE A 146 0.71 -3.21 5.57
C ILE A 146 0.02 -4.44 4.98
N PRO A 147 -1.07 -4.99 5.60
CA PRO A 147 -1.76 -6.13 5.01
C PRO A 147 -2.30 -5.88 3.60
N ASN A 148 -2.59 -4.62 3.26
CA ASN A 148 -3.06 -4.28 1.92
C ASN A 148 -1.90 -4.04 0.93
N LEU A 149 -0.64 -4.33 1.26
CA LEU A 149 0.52 -4.03 0.42
C LEU A 149 1.35 -5.28 0.12
N VAL A 150 1.71 -5.44 -1.16
CA VAL A 150 2.67 -6.45 -1.64
C VAL A 150 3.46 -5.91 -2.82
N TRP A 151 4.73 -6.27 -2.94
CA TRP A 151 5.55 -5.93 -4.09
C TRP A 151 5.64 -7.13 -5.02
N LEU A 152 5.20 -6.95 -6.26
CA LEU A 152 5.15 -8.00 -7.27
C LEU A 152 5.93 -7.57 -8.52
N PRO A 153 6.59 -8.51 -9.23
CA PRO A 153 7.07 -8.23 -10.58
C PRO A 153 5.93 -7.75 -11.47
N GLY A 154 6.18 -6.78 -12.35
CA GLY A 154 5.13 -6.10 -13.12
C GLY A 154 4.21 -7.02 -13.93
N GLN A 155 4.70 -8.17 -14.43
CA GLN A 155 3.83 -9.16 -15.11
C GLN A 155 2.86 -9.86 -14.15
N VAL A 156 3.32 -10.18 -12.94
CA VAL A 156 2.52 -10.86 -11.92
C VAL A 156 1.49 -9.88 -11.34
N ALA A 157 1.88 -8.63 -11.12
CA ALA A 157 0.97 -7.58 -10.66
C ALA A 157 -0.24 -7.40 -11.59
N LYS A 158 -0.07 -7.47 -12.91
CA LYS A 158 -1.18 -7.38 -13.88
C LYS A 158 -2.23 -8.48 -13.69
N LEU A 159 -1.86 -9.65 -13.17
CA LEU A 159 -2.81 -10.75 -12.90
C LEU A 159 -3.75 -10.44 -11.72
N THR A 160 -3.39 -9.48 -10.87
CA THR A 160 -4.14 -9.10 -9.67
C THR A 160 -5.07 -7.90 -9.92
N ASP A 161 -5.04 -7.33 -11.13
CA ASP A 161 -5.73 -6.09 -11.45
C ASP A 161 -7.25 -6.23 -11.64
N ARG A 162 -7.76 -7.47 -11.65
CA ARG A 162 -9.19 -7.74 -11.80
C ARG A 162 -9.82 -8.06 -10.46
N GLU A 163 -10.77 -7.22 -10.04
CA GLU A 163 -11.59 -7.47 -8.85
C GLU A 163 -12.32 -8.82 -8.95
N GLY A 164 -12.29 -9.60 -7.86
CA GLY A 164 -12.87 -10.94 -7.76
C GLY A 164 -12.14 -12.02 -8.57
N SER A 165 -11.00 -11.73 -9.17
CA SER A 165 -10.20 -12.76 -9.87
C SER A 165 -9.56 -13.72 -8.88
N PHE A 166 -9.30 -14.96 -9.34
CA PHE A 166 -8.61 -15.96 -8.53
C PHE A 166 -7.30 -15.43 -7.92
N THR A 167 -6.45 -14.80 -8.73
CA THR A 167 -5.15 -14.27 -8.28
C THR A 167 -5.31 -13.22 -7.19
N GLN A 168 -6.32 -12.35 -7.29
CA GLN A 168 -6.60 -11.36 -6.26
C GLN A 168 -7.13 -12.02 -4.98
N LEU A 169 -8.09 -12.95 -5.08
CA LEU A 169 -8.61 -13.68 -3.92
C LEU A 169 -7.52 -14.48 -3.20
N TYR A 170 -6.58 -15.05 -3.97
CA TYR A 170 -5.41 -15.74 -3.44
C TYR A 170 -4.48 -14.79 -2.68
N LEU A 171 -4.24 -13.58 -3.19
CA LEU A 171 -3.49 -12.55 -2.46
C LEU A 171 -4.17 -12.11 -1.16
N GLN A 172 -5.51 -11.94 -1.19
CA GLN A 172 -6.28 -11.58 0.01
C GLN A 172 -6.18 -12.67 1.08
N ALA A 173 -6.27 -13.94 0.67
CA ALA A 173 -6.12 -15.08 1.56
C ALA A 173 -4.70 -15.17 2.14
N LEU A 174 -3.66 -14.99 1.31
CA LEU A 174 -2.26 -14.91 1.76
C LEU A 174 -2.06 -13.78 2.77
N SER A 175 -2.49 -12.57 2.45
CA SER A 175 -2.39 -11.42 3.37
C SER A 175 -3.09 -11.71 4.70
N SER A 176 -4.28 -12.31 4.67
CA SER A 176 -4.97 -12.72 5.89
C SER A 176 -4.19 -13.76 6.69
N LYS A 177 -3.61 -14.79 6.04
CA LYS A 177 -2.75 -15.79 6.70
C LYS A 177 -1.52 -15.15 7.33
N ILE A 178 -0.89 -14.20 6.64
CA ILE A 178 0.33 -13.51 7.12
C ILE A 178 0.01 -12.63 8.33
N TYR A 179 -1.07 -11.84 8.29
CA TYR A 179 -1.24 -10.73 9.24
C TYR A 179 -2.45 -10.81 10.17
N ARG A 180 -3.58 -11.40 9.74
CA ARG A 180 -4.86 -11.24 10.46
C ARG A 180 -4.86 -11.89 11.85
N HIS A 181 -4.08 -12.96 12.02
CA HIS A 181 -3.99 -13.72 13.26
C HIS A 181 -2.84 -13.29 14.17
N LEU A 182 -2.04 -12.30 13.76
CA LEU A 182 -0.96 -11.79 14.58
C LEU A 182 -1.52 -11.00 15.76
N ASP A 183 -0.97 -11.26 16.94
CA ASP A 183 -1.29 -10.50 18.14
C ASP A 183 -0.66 -9.09 18.05
N VAL A 184 -1.45 -8.16 17.52
CA VAL A 184 -1.15 -6.73 17.63
C VAL A 184 -1.54 -6.30 19.04
N LEU A 185 -0.55 -6.30 19.93
CA LEU A 185 -0.72 -5.91 21.33
C LEU A 185 -0.64 -4.40 21.50
N GLY A 186 -1.28 -3.91 22.57
CA GLY A 186 -1.14 -2.52 23.00
C GLY A 186 -1.95 -1.51 22.19
N PRO A 187 -1.53 -0.23 22.18
CA PRO A 187 -2.33 0.88 21.65
C PRO A 187 -2.57 0.83 20.13
N THR A 188 -1.76 0.09 19.37
CA THR A 188 -1.90 -0.03 17.90
C THR A 188 -3.10 -0.87 17.48
N LYS A 189 -3.60 -1.75 18.35
CA LYS A 189 -4.70 -2.68 18.07
C LYS A 189 -5.97 -1.99 17.55
N LYS A 190 -6.32 -0.82 18.12
CA LYS A 190 -7.52 -0.09 17.69
C LYS A 190 -7.41 0.35 16.22
N PHE A 191 -6.21 0.73 15.78
CA PHE A 191 -5.96 1.17 14.41
C PHE A 191 -5.95 -0.01 13.46
N THR A 192 -5.38 -1.15 13.85
CA THR A 192 -5.40 -2.35 13.01
C THR A 192 -6.80 -2.88 12.81
N GLU A 193 -7.61 -2.98 13.87
CA GLU A 193 -9.01 -3.42 13.73
C GLU A 193 -9.83 -2.43 12.92
N GLN A 194 -9.59 -1.11 13.09
CA GLN A 194 -10.20 -0.11 12.24
C GLN A 194 -9.85 -0.34 10.76
N CYS A 195 -8.56 -0.49 10.41
CA CYS A 195 -8.13 -0.73 9.02
C CYS A 195 -8.72 -2.03 8.44
N TRP A 196 -8.70 -3.11 9.22
CA TRP A 196 -9.32 -4.38 8.82
C TRP A 196 -10.82 -4.27 8.59
N SER A 197 -11.54 -3.44 9.35
CA SER A 197 -12.99 -3.27 9.16
C SER A 197 -13.36 -2.68 7.79
N TYR A 198 -12.44 -1.95 7.15
CA TYR A 198 -12.63 -1.45 5.78
C TYR A 198 -12.45 -2.53 4.72
N LEU A 199 -11.78 -3.65 5.01
CA LEU A 199 -11.44 -4.66 4.02
C LEU A 199 -12.45 -5.82 4.05
N PRO A 200 -13.01 -6.24 2.90
CA PRO A 200 -13.87 -7.42 2.87
C PRO A 200 -13.07 -8.67 3.26
N LYS A 201 -13.70 -9.56 4.02
CA LYS A 201 -13.09 -10.84 4.41
C LYS A 201 -12.79 -11.66 3.14
N PRO A 202 -11.59 -12.23 2.99
CA PRO A 202 -11.29 -13.12 1.87
C PRO A 202 -12.24 -14.33 1.85
N VAL A 203 -12.66 -14.73 0.64
CA VAL A 203 -13.52 -15.90 0.43
C VAL A 203 -12.95 -16.79 -0.69
N GLY A 204 -13.24 -18.08 -0.62
CA GLY A 204 -13.00 -19.01 -1.73
C GLY A 204 -11.61 -19.67 -1.80
N ILE A 205 -10.65 -19.25 -0.98
CA ILE A 205 -9.33 -19.89 -0.90
C ILE A 205 -9.14 -20.47 0.51
N PRO A 206 -9.04 -21.81 0.66
CA PRO A 206 -8.80 -22.44 1.95
C PRO A 206 -7.36 -22.21 2.42
N GLU A 207 -7.16 -22.09 3.73
CA GLU A 207 -5.83 -21.86 4.32
C GLU A 207 -4.85 -23.00 4.03
N GLN A 208 -5.35 -24.24 3.93
CA GLN A 208 -4.57 -25.43 3.56
C GLN A 208 -4.01 -25.35 2.13
N GLY A 209 -4.58 -24.50 1.27
CA GLY A 209 -4.08 -24.25 -0.08
C GLY A 209 -3.02 -23.14 -0.16
N LEU A 210 -2.60 -22.59 0.99
CA LEU A 210 -1.61 -21.53 1.08
C LEU A 210 -0.27 -22.07 1.59
N PRO A 211 0.86 -21.62 1.03
CA PRO A 211 2.20 -21.99 1.49
C PRO A 211 2.43 -21.56 2.94
N ASP A 212 3.40 -22.19 3.60
CA ASP A 212 3.83 -21.78 4.93
C ASP A 212 4.59 -20.45 4.89
N LEU A 213 4.70 -19.77 6.03
CA LEU A 213 5.28 -18.43 6.09
C LEU A 213 6.78 -18.44 5.74
N ASP A 214 7.51 -19.51 6.03
CA ASP A 214 8.93 -19.66 5.69
C ASP A 214 9.18 -19.88 4.19
N GLU A 215 8.14 -20.22 3.42
CA GLU A 215 8.17 -20.29 1.95
C GLU A 215 7.93 -18.93 1.27
N LEU A 216 7.62 -17.88 2.03
CA LEU A 216 7.33 -16.54 1.50
C LEU A 216 8.55 -15.60 1.60
N SER A 217 8.53 -14.52 0.83
CA SER A 217 9.57 -13.48 0.86
C SER A 217 9.09 -12.25 1.64
N PHE A 218 9.95 -11.73 2.52
CA PHE A 218 9.67 -10.55 3.32
C PHE A 218 10.80 -9.54 3.24
N PHE A 219 10.46 -8.26 3.32
CA PHE A 219 11.44 -7.22 3.62
C PHE A 219 11.89 -7.30 5.08
N GLU A 220 13.16 -7.03 5.32
CA GLU A 220 13.73 -6.84 6.66
C GLU A 220 14.03 -5.37 6.89
N GLU A 221 13.15 -4.72 7.64
CA GLU A 221 13.31 -3.35 8.11
C GLU A 221 14.29 -3.25 9.29
N THR A 222 14.82 -2.03 9.50
CA THR A 222 15.60 -1.71 10.70
C THR A 222 14.70 -1.10 11.78
N ASP A 223 15.04 -1.24 13.06
CA ASP A 223 14.30 -0.55 14.12
C ASP A 223 14.42 0.99 14.00
N ASP A 224 15.53 1.49 13.44
CA ASP A 224 15.74 2.91 13.06
C ASP A 224 14.69 3.40 12.04
N PHE A 225 14.27 2.55 11.10
CA PHE A 225 13.19 2.90 10.18
C PHE A 225 11.87 3.21 10.91
N ILE A 226 11.52 2.39 11.91
CA ILE A 226 10.28 2.57 12.69
C ILE A 226 10.32 3.90 13.44
N GLN A 227 11.44 4.20 14.10
CA GLN A 227 11.64 5.46 14.80
C GLN A 227 11.52 6.66 13.86
N LYS A 228 12.22 6.64 12.72
CA LYS A 228 12.15 7.69 11.70
C LYS A 228 10.73 7.90 11.20
N ARG A 229 9.95 6.83 11.00
CA ARG A 229 8.53 6.94 10.62
C ARG A 229 7.69 7.57 11.72
N GLY A 230 7.86 7.16 12.98
CA GLY A 230 7.23 7.81 14.13
C GLY A 230 7.51 9.32 14.17
N THR A 231 8.78 9.73 14.01
CA THR A 231 9.16 11.15 13.96
C THR A 231 8.48 11.91 12.82
N ILE A 232 8.40 11.32 11.61
CA ILE A 232 7.72 11.95 10.48
C ILE A 232 6.22 12.14 10.77
N ILE A 233 5.58 11.11 11.34
CA ILE A 233 4.14 11.17 11.68
C ILE A 233 3.90 12.27 12.73
N SER A 234 4.69 12.32 13.81
CA SER A 234 4.61 13.38 14.81
C SER A 234 4.83 14.77 14.20
N LYS A 235 5.84 14.92 13.33
CA LYS A 235 6.14 16.19 12.65
C LYS A 235 4.95 16.69 11.82
N VAL A 236 4.27 15.80 11.09
CA VAL A 236 3.05 16.17 10.34
C VAL A 236 1.91 16.55 11.29
N ALA A 237 1.74 15.78 12.38
CA ALA A 237 0.70 16.04 13.36
C ALA A 237 0.85 17.41 14.04
N ASP A 238 2.08 17.80 14.38
CA ASP A 238 2.41 19.09 14.99
C ASP A 238 2.28 20.26 14.01
N ALA A 239 2.63 20.05 12.73
CA ALA A 239 2.39 21.03 11.68
C ALA A 239 0.89 21.32 11.53
N LEU A 240 0.04 20.29 11.52
CA LEU A 240 -1.41 20.46 11.47
C LEU A 240 -1.95 21.17 12.72
N SER A 241 -1.42 20.87 13.91
CA SER A 241 -1.78 21.59 15.14
C SER A 241 -1.42 23.09 15.05
N SER A 242 -0.26 23.41 14.48
CA SER A 242 0.15 24.80 14.25
C SER A 242 -0.82 25.54 13.31
N VAL A 243 -1.29 24.88 12.24
CA VAL A 243 -2.32 25.42 11.34
C VAL A 243 -3.64 25.69 12.08
N VAL A 244 -4.06 24.77 12.96
CA VAL A 244 -5.28 24.95 13.79
C VAL A 244 -5.16 26.20 14.68
N GLU A 245 -3.98 26.42 15.26
CA GLU A 245 -3.65 27.61 16.07
C GLU A 245 -3.52 28.89 15.23
N GLY A 246 -3.59 28.82 13.89
CA GLY A 246 -3.42 29.96 12.99
C GLY A 246 -1.96 30.37 12.80
N LYS A 247 -1.00 29.54 13.18
CA LYS A 247 0.43 29.76 12.93
C LYS A 247 0.76 29.35 11.49
N ALA A 248 1.48 30.21 10.79
CA ALA A 248 1.97 29.90 9.45
C ALA A 248 3.13 28.90 9.50
N LEU A 249 3.09 27.90 8.63
CA LEU A 249 4.19 26.95 8.44
C LEU A 249 5.22 27.55 7.48
N ASN A 250 6.43 27.79 7.99
CA ASN A 250 7.56 28.35 7.22
C ASN A 250 8.66 27.32 6.91
N GLU A 251 8.69 26.22 7.65
CA GLU A 251 9.68 25.15 7.47
C GLU A 251 9.09 23.97 6.70
N LYS A 252 9.92 23.35 5.84
CA LYS A 252 9.52 22.20 5.03
C LYS A 252 9.13 21.02 5.93
N ILE A 253 7.85 20.63 5.88
CA ILE A 253 7.33 19.46 6.62
C ILE A 253 7.70 18.16 5.90
N LEU A 254 7.09 17.91 4.74
CA LEU A 254 7.37 16.78 3.84
C LEU A 254 7.93 17.28 2.50
N SER A 255 7.21 18.21 1.89
CA SER A 255 7.59 18.92 0.66
C SER A 255 7.23 20.40 0.80
N SER A 256 7.81 21.28 -0.01
CA SER A 256 7.44 22.70 -0.01
C SER A 256 5.96 22.86 -0.38
N ARG A 257 5.48 22.11 -1.38
CA ARG A 257 4.09 22.14 -1.82
C ARG A 257 3.11 21.64 -0.74
N TYR A 258 3.51 20.63 0.03
CA TYR A 258 2.70 20.14 1.15
C TYR A 258 2.58 21.23 2.22
N THR A 259 3.73 21.82 2.59
CA THR A 259 3.84 22.87 3.61
C THR A 259 3.00 24.10 3.25
N GLU A 260 3.19 24.63 2.04
CA GLU A 260 2.44 25.79 1.54
C GLU A 260 0.94 25.50 1.42
N GLY A 261 0.57 24.28 1.01
CA GLY A 261 -0.81 23.87 0.89
C GLY A 261 -1.51 23.75 2.24
N LEU A 262 -0.82 23.25 3.27
CA LEU A 262 -1.40 23.06 4.60
C LEU A 262 -1.87 24.39 5.23
N ASN A 263 -1.17 25.50 4.95
CA ASN A 263 -1.59 26.84 5.39
C ASN A 263 -2.97 27.27 4.82
N LYS A 264 -3.52 26.55 3.84
CA LYS A 264 -4.80 26.86 3.17
C LYS A 264 -5.91 25.87 3.50
N ILE A 265 -5.63 24.85 4.32
CA ILE A 265 -6.59 23.82 4.69
C ILE A 265 -7.56 24.34 5.75
N ASP A 266 -8.80 23.86 5.70
CA ASP A 266 -9.80 24.14 6.73
C ASP A 266 -9.32 23.69 8.13
N LYS A 267 -9.52 24.54 9.13
CA LYS A 267 -9.04 24.26 10.50
C LYS A 267 -9.70 23.02 11.12
N SER A 268 -10.95 22.71 10.76
CA SER A 268 -11.65 21.50 11.24
C SER A 268 -11.02 20.25 10.64
N ALA A 269 -10.76 20.25 9.33
CA ALA A 269 -10.04 19.17 8.65
C ALA A 269 -8.64 18.96 9.25
N ALA A 270 -7.86 20.03 9.39
CA ALA A 270 -6.53 19.98 9.99
C ALA A 270 -6.57 19.44 11.44
N LYS A 271 -7.55 19.86 12.24
CA LYS A 271 -7.74 19.37 13.62
C LYS A 271 -8.04 17.87 13.65
N LYS A 272 -8.96 17.38 12.81
CA LYS A 272 -9.31 15.95 12.74
C LYS A 272 -8.08 15.09 12.41
N LEU A 273 -7.34 15.46 11.37
CA LEU A 273 -6.14 14.73 10.96
C LEU A 273 -5.03 14.83 12.02
N SER A 274 -4.83 16.01 12.63
CA SER A 274 -3.84 16.21 13.69
C SER A 274 -4.09 15.29 14.89
N VAL A 275 -5.34 15.21 15.37
CA VAL A 275 -5.73 14.34 16.49
C VAL A 275 -5.44 12.88 16.16
N PHE A 276 -5.88 12.42 14.98
CA PHE A 276 -5.63 11.06 14.52
C PHE A 276 -4.13 10.72 14.48
N LEU A 277 -3.31 11.59 13.87
CA LEU A 277 -1.88 11.35 13.74
C LEU A 277 -1.14 11.42 15.08
N LYS A 278 -1.56 12.27 16.02
CA LYS A 278 -1.00 12.31 17.38
C LYS A 278 -1.28 11.01 18.13
N GLU A 279 -2.53 10.56 18.11
CA GLU A 279 -2.90 9.29 18.75
C GLU A 279 -2.17 8.10 18.13
N TYR A 280 -2.03 8.07 16.80
CA TYR A 280 -1.31 7.01 16.12
C TYR A 280 0.19 7.07 16.41
N ALA A 281 0.81 8.26 16.38
CA ALA A 281 2.23 8.42 16.72
C ALA A 281 2.54 7.95 18.14
N MET A 282 1.69 8.29 19.11
CA MET A 282 1.84 7.81 20.50
C MET A 282 1.67 6.30 20.62
N ALA A 283 0.89 5.67 19.74
CA ALA A 283 0.65 4.24 19.78
C ALA A 283 1.82 3.40 19.24
N VAL A 284 2.62 3.97 18.33
CA VAL A 284 3.73 3.27 17.64
C VAL A 284 5.11 3.60 18.19
N GLN A 285 5.18 4.42 19.25
CA GLN A 285 6.37 4.73 20.04
C GLN A 285 6.52 3.74 21.20
#